data_AF-A0A847BPI4-F1
#
_entry.id   AF-A0A847BPI4-F1
#
_cell.length_a   1.000
_cell.length_b   1.000
_cell.length_c   1.000
_cell.angle_alpha   90.00
_cell.angle_beta   90.00
_cell.angle_gamma   90.00
#
_symmetry.space_group_name_H-M   'P 1'
#
loop_
_entity.id
_entity.type
_entity.pdbx_description
1 polymer ?
#
loop_
_entity_poly.entity_id
_entity_poly.type
_entity_poly.pdbx_seq_one_letter_code
_entity_poly.pdbx_strand_id
1 'polypeptide(L)' 'GSDMLVAPVIEEDSTFRQVYLPTGAKWTNAWTDEAYEGGQFINVEAPLEQIPVFFRDDFKLPIKV' A
#
# COMPACT_ATOMS: atom_id res chain seq x y z
N GLY A 1 8.52 9.64 2.35
CA GLY A 1 7.97 11.01 2.23
C GLY A 1 6.54 11.00 2.74
N SER A 2 5.88 12.15 2.82
CA SER A 2 4.47 12.27 3.23
C SER A 2 3.49 11.60 2.26
N ASP A 3 3.92 11.36 1.02
CA ASP A 3 3.02 11.05 -0.09
C ASP A 3 2.98 9.56 -0.44
N MET A 4 3.80 8.74 0.23
CA MET A 4 3.90 7.31 -0.03
C MET A 4 4.03 6.53 1.27
N LEU A 5 3.22 5.48 1.41
CA LEU A 5 3.30 4.49 2.47
C LEU A 5 3.87 3.20 1.89
N VAL A 6 4.90 2.66 2.54
CA VAL A 6 5.52 1.39 2.19
C VAL A 6 5.39 0.44 3.36
N ALA A 7 4.89 -0.76 3.12
CA ALA A 7 4.69 -1.77 4.16
C ALA A 7 5.38 -3.09 3.78
N PRO A 8 6.70 -3.23 4.03
CA PRO A 8 7.48 -4.45 3.73
C PRO A 8 7.02 -5.72 4.47
N VAL A 9 6.85 -6.84 3.77
CA VAL A 9 6.66 -8.14 4.44
C VAL A 9 7.98 -8.57 5.08
N ILE A 10 7.95 -8.93 6.37
CA ILE A 10 9.14 -9.31 7.16
C ILE A 10 9.00 -10.70 7.79
N GLU A 11 7.93 -11.42 7.46
CA GLU A 11 7.65 -12.77 7.92
C GLU A 11 7.88 -13.74 6.77
N GLU A 12 8.60 -14.83 7.04
CA GLU A 12 8.84 -15.89 6.06
C GLU A 12 7.53 -16.51 5.57
N ASP A 13 7.47 -16.85 4.29
CA ASP A 13 6.32 -17.46 3.60
C ASP A 13 5.00 -16.67 3.64
N SER A 14 4.98 -15.46 4.20
CA SER A 14 3.78 -14.63 4.20
C SER A 14 3.52 -14.04 2.82
N THR A 15 2.28 -14.20 2.35
CA THR A 15 1.81 -13.72 1.05
C THR A 15 0.78 -12.59 1.17
N PHE A 16 0.58 -12.08 2.39
CA PHE A 16 -0.31 -10.96 2.67
C PHE A 16 0.21 -10.13 3.83
N ARG A 17 -0.28 -8.90 3.95
CA ARG A 17 0.01 -8.05 5.10
C ARG A 17 -1.22 -7.25 5.50
N GLN A 18 -1.46 -7.17 6.80
CA GLN A 18 -2.37 -6.18 7.35
C GLN A 18 -1.66 -4.81 7.42
N VAL A 19 -2.24 -3.79 6.78
CA VAL A 19 -1.68 -2.44 6.66
C VAL A 19 -2.66 -1.43 7.24
N TYR A 20 -2.20 -0.58 8.16
CA TYR A 20 -2.95 0.60 8.58
C TYR A 20 -2.78 1.72 7.56
N LEU A 21 -3.89 2.27 7.08
CA LEU A 21 -3.93 3.47 6.28
C LEU A 21 -4.20 4.68 7.19
N PRO A 22 -3.27 5.64 7.32
CA PRO A 22 -3.48 6.82 8.16
C PRO A 22 -4.70 7.64 7.73
N THR A 23 -5.42 8.20 8.71
CA THR A 23 -6.55 9.10 8.46
C THR A 23 -6.16 10.39 7.72
N GLY A 24 -7.16 11.08 7.18
CA GLY A 24 -7.01 12.41 6.57
C GLY A 24 -6.47 12.41 5.15
N ALA A 25 -6.51 11.26 4.47
CA ALA A 25 -6.22 11.14 3.04
C ALA A 25 -6.89 9.89 2.46
N LYS A 26 -6.99 9.89 1.14
CA LYS A 26 -7.26 8.69 0.35
C LYS A 26 -5.93 8.03 0.00
N TRP A 27 -5.89 6.70 0.01
CA TRP A 27 -4.70 5.92 -0.28
C TRP A 27 -4.96 5.00 -1.47
N THR A 28 -4.13 5.11 -2.50
CA THR A 28 -4.26 4.32 -3.72
C THR A 28 -3.14 3.28 -3.77
N ASN A 29 -3.49 2.00 -3.88
CA ASN A 29 -2.52 0.93 -4.07
C ASN A 29 -1.78 1.15 -5.39
N ALA A 30 -0.45 1.22 -5.32
CA ALA A 30 0.38 1.59 -6.45
C ALA A 30 0.46 0.49 -7.55
N TRP A 31 0.00 -0.73 -7.26
CA TRP A 31 0.00 -1.86 -8.19
C TRP A 31 -1.35 -2.09 -8.86
N THR A 32 -2.45 -1.91 -8.11
CA THR A 32 -3.81 -2.26 -8.56
C THR A 32 -4.67 -1.05 -8.89
N ASP A 33 -4.22 0.16 -8.59
CA ASP A 33 -5.01 1.40 -8.60
C ASP A 33 -6.26 1.37 -7.69
N GLU A 34 -6.41 0.34 -6.85
CA GLU A 34 -7.50 0.27 -5.88
C GLU A 34 -7.31 1.32 -4.81
N ALA A 35 -8.38 2.04 -4.48
CA ALA A 35 -8.29 3.22 -3.64
C ALA A 35 -9.18 3.10 -2.40
N TYR A 36 -8.61 3.48 -1.26
CA TYR A 36 -9.18 3.29 0.06
C TYR A 36 -9.22 4.60 0.83
N GLU A 37 -10.25 4.77 1.66
CA GLU A 37 -10.25 5.86 2.65
C GLU A 37 -9.26 5.59 3.78
N GLY A 38 -8.64 6.63 4.32
CA GLY A 38 -7.77 6.52 5.48
C GLY A 38 -8.53 6.19 6.77
N GLY A 39 -7.78 5.84 7.82
CA GLY A 39 -8.31 5.55 9.16
C GLY A 39 -8.73 4.10 9.38
N GLN A 40 -8.28 3.16 8.54
CA GLN A 40 -8.66 1.75 8.60
C GLN A 40 -7.46 0.82 8.41
N PHE A 41 -7.62 -0.42 8.87
CA PHE A 41 -6.72 -1.52 8.51
C PHE A 41 -7.29 -2.27 7.31
N ILE A 42 -6.45 -2.60 6.35
CA ILE A 42 -6.78 -3.44 5.20
C ILE A 42 -5.83 -4.64 5.15
N ASN A 43 -6.33 -5.78 4.64
CA ASN A 43 -5.47 -6.91 4.30
C ASN A 43 -5.11 -6.81 2.82
N VAL A 44 -3.81 -6.82 2.53
CA VAL A 44 -3.27 -6.58 1.20
C VAL A 44 -2.50 -7.81 0.75
N GLU A 45 -2.73 -8.26 -0.47
CA GLU A 45 -1.90 -9.28 -1.10
C GLU A 45 -0.47 -8.77 -1.27
N ALA A 46 0.50 -9.60 -0.91
CA ALA A 46 1.92 -9.29 -0.98
C ALA A 46 2.66 -10.51 -1.53
N PRO A 47 2.46 -10.86 -2.82
CA PRO A 47 3.24 -11.91 -3.47
C PRO A 47 4.73 -11.53 -3.47
N LEU A 48 5.61 -12.51 -3.71
CA LEU A 48 7.06 -12.34 -3.57
C LEU A 48 7.62 -11.17 -4.40
N GLU A 49 7.01 -10.89 -5.54
CA GLU A 49 7.42 -9.87 -6.50
C GLU A 49 6.94 -8.46 -6.12
N GLN A 50 6.03 -8.31 -5.16
CA GLN A 50 5.38 -7.03 -4.84
C GLN A 50 5.20 -6.82 -3.35
N ILE A 51 5.78 -5.73 -2.84
CA ILE A 51 5.47 -5.25 -1.49
C ILE A 51 4.30 -4.26 -1.53
N PRO A 52 3.45 -4.20 -0.49
CA PRO A 52 2.39 -3.20 -0.42
C PRO A 52 2.96 -1.76 -0.43
N VAL A 53 2.54 -0.99 -1.42
CA VAL A 53 2.89 0.42 -1.60
C VAL A 53 1.61 1.20 -1.89
N PHE A 54 1.44 2.34 -1.22
CA PHE A 54 0.28 3.21 -1.38
C PHE A 54 0.70 4.65 -1.61
N PHE A 55 0.03 5.31 -2.54
CA PHE A 55 0.15 6.74 -2.79
C PHE A 55 -0.95 7.52 -2.10
N ARG A 56 -0.62 8.68 -1.56
CA ARG A 56 -1.53 9.58 -0.87
C ARG A 56 -2.22 10.53 -1.86
N ASP A 57 -3.54 10.65 -1.75
CA ASP A 57 -4.37 11.56 -2.52
C ASP A 57 -4.08 11.46 -4.04
N ASP A 58 -3.73 12.56 -4.70
CA ASP A 58 -3.47 12.61 -6.14
C ASP A 58 -2.01 12.30 -6.53
N PHE A 59 -1.16 11.91 -5.57
CA PHE A 59 0.23 11.57 -5.85
C PHE A 59 0.30 10.32 -6.75
N LYS A 60 1.12 10.39 -7.80
CA LYS A 60 1.38 9.27 -8.70
C LYS A 60 2.86 9.22 -9.04
N LEU A 61 3.44 8.04 -8.92
CA LEU A 61 4.78 7.74 -9.41
C LEU A 61 4.70 6.53 -10.34
N PRO A 62 5.36 6.55 -11.52
CA PRO A 62 5.46 5.37 -12.35
C PRO A 62 6.20 4.27 -11.60
N ILE A 63 5.53 3.16 -11.32
CA ILE A 63 6.19 1.94 -10.87
C ILE A 63 6.54 1.12 -12.10
N LYS A 64 7.84 0.85 -12.28
CA LYS A 64 8.32 -0.04 -13.33
C LYS A 64 8.47 -1.42 -12.73
N VAL A 65 7.84 -2.41 -13.36
CA VAL A 65 8.06 -3.84 -13.12
C VAL A 65 9.34 -4.28 -13.81
#